data_AF-A0AAN8XF33-F1
#
_entry.id   AF-A0AAN8XF33-F1
#
_cell.length_a   1.000
_cell.length_b   1.000
_cell.length_c   1.000
_cell.angle_alpha   90.00
_cell.angle_beta   90.00
_cell.angle_gamma   90.00
#
_symmetry.space_group_name_H-M   'P 1'
#
loop_
_entity.id
_entity.type
_entity.pdbx_description
1 polymer ?
#
loop_
_entity_poly.entity_id
_entity_poly.type
_entity_poly.pdbx_seq_one_letter_code
_entity_poly.pdbx_strand_id
1 'polypeptide(L)'
;LYELNGKVLTTEQTLEVYHKTCERFLADHQGNYFGTKFIYGPSRNKAVDVLWEHVLLAKKLRKIFPDFLIGFDLVGHELEGKSLVEFLDPLLALSEGDEPMAVFYHAGETNWQGMSTDENLIDALLLNASRIGHGYALAKHPEAKRLALERDIPIEVCPISNQVLNLISDLRNHPAAILISEGFPIVVSGDGRGSWEADPLSHDFYQAFMVLGGGKADLRFLKQLALNSIKYSTLDEYGKSQLMRLWEKRWQDFIL
;
A
#
# COMPACT_ATOMS: atom_id res chain seq x y z
N LEU A 1 -9.06 19.89 -5.02
CA LEU A 1 -8.46 21.16 -4.53
C LEU A 1 -9.33 22.33 -4.94
N TYR A 2 -9.33 23.45 -4.22
CA TYR A 2 -10.10 24.65 -4.58
C TYR A 2 -9.26 25.92 -4.42
N GLU A 3 -9.59 26.93 -5.20
CA GLU A 3 -9.00 28.28 -5.13
C GLU A 3 -9.87 29.22 -4.28
N LEU A 4 -9.31 30.32 -3.78
CA LEU A 4 -10.03 31.31 -2.95
C LEU A 4 -11.22 31.97 -3.68
N ASN A 5 -11.23 31.96 -5.01
CA ASN A 5 -12.33 32.45 -5.85
C ASN A 5 -13.50 31.44 -5.96
N GLY A 6 -13.43 30.29 -5.29
CA GLY A 6 -14.44 29.23 -5.31
C GLY A 6 -14.30 28.23 -6.46
N LYS A 7 -13.32 28.38 -7.36
CA LYS A 7 -13.05 27.40 -8.43
C LYS A 7 -12.56 26.08 -7.83
N VAL A 8 -13.22 24.99 -8.18
CA VAL A 8 -12.81 23.63 -7.83
C VAL A 8 -12.00 23.04 -8.98
N LEU A 9 -10.79 22.57 -8.68
CA LEU A 9 -9.91 21.94 -9.65
C LEU A 9 -10.42 20.54 -10.01
N THR A 10 -10.25 20.15 -11.27
CA THR A 10 -10.52 18.77 -11.69
C THR A 10 -9.52 17.80 -11.05
N THR A 11 -9.80 16.49 -11.12
CA THR A 11 -8.87 15.45 -10.65
C THR A 11 -7.54 15.51 -11.42
N GLU A 12 -7.59 15.79 -12.72
CA GLU A 12 -6.40 15.94 -13.57
C GLU A 12 -5.53 17.12 -13.14
N GLN A 13 -6.15 18.29 -12.93
CA GLN A 13 -5.45 19.49 -12.43
C GLN A 13 -4.89 19.26 -11.02
N THR A 14 -5.64 18.56 -10.17
CA THR A 14 -5.19 18.20 -8.82
C THR A 14 -3.96 17.30 -8.88
N LEU A 15 -3.97 16.27 -9.73
CA LEU A 15 -2.82 15.37 -9.90
C LEU A 15 -1.61 16.11 -10.49
N GLU A 16 -1.82 17.04 -11.42
CA GLU A 16 -0.76 17.89 -11.96
C GLU A 16 -0.07 18.72 -10.86
N VAL A 17 -0.84 19.28 -9.92
CA VAL A 17 -0.30 20.01 -8.76
C VAL A 17 0.55 19.09 -7.87
N TYR A 18 0.08 17.86 -7.59
CA TYR A 18 0.88 16.88 -6.85
C TYR A 18 2.18 16.56 -7.58
N HIS A 19 2.09 16.24 -8.87
CA HIS A 19 3.26 15.89 -9.69
C HIS A 19 4.31 17.01 -9.69
N LYS A 20 3.91 18.26 -9.99
CA LYS A 20 4.82 19.42 -9.97
C LYS A 20 5.44 19.66 -8.60
N THR A 21 4.67 19.43 -7.53
CA THR A 21 5.17 19.60 -6.16
C THR A 21 6.22 18.54 -5.82
N CYS A 22 5.98 17.27 -6.17
CA CYS A 22 6.92 16.17 -5.98
C CYS A 22 8.20 16.39 -6.80
N GLU A 23 8.09 16.83 -8.05
CA GLU A 23 9.24 17.14 -8.90
C GLU A 23 10.10 18.26 -8.33
N ARG A 24 9.47 19.35 -7.86
CA ARG A 24 10.20 20.43 -7.18
C ARG A 24 10.92 19.92 -5.93
N PHE A 25 10.23 19.13 -5.10
CA PHE A 25 10.83 18.59 -3.89
C PHE A 25 12.02 17.66 -4.19
N LEU A 26 11.90 16.82 -5.22
CA LEU A 26 13.00 15.96 -5.69
C LEU A 26 14.20 16.80 -6.16
N ALA A 27 13.97 17.88 -6.91
CA ALA A 27 15.03 18.79 -7.35
C ALA A 27 15.74 19.45 -6.16
N ASP A 28 15.00 19.86 -5.13
CA ASP A 28 15.55 20.52 -3.93
C ASP A 28 16.29 19.56 -2.98
N HIS A 29 16.05 18.24 -3.08
CA HIS A 29 16.56 17.22 -2.14
C HIS A 29 17.32 16.07 -2.83
N GLN A 30 18.00 16.36 -3.94
CA GLN A 30 18.79 15.37 -4.68
C GLN A 30 19.79 14.64 -3.77
N GLY A 31 19.90 13.33 -3.96
CA GLY A 31 20.77 12.46 -3.16
C GLY A 31 20.26 12.17 -1.75
N ASN A 32 19.11 12.74 -1.36
CA ASN A 32 18.46 12.47 -0.07
C ASN A 32 17.00 12.00 -0.20
N TYR A 33 16.43 12.19 -1.38
CA TYR A 33 15.07 11.80 -1.75
C TYR A 33 15.09 11.14 -3.12
N PHE A 34 14.37 10.03 -3.28
CA PHE A 34 14.36 9.27 -4.53
C PHE A 34 13.20 9.64 -5.46
N GLY A 35 12.07 10.06 -4.89
CA GLY A 35 10.87 10.45 -5.64
C GLY A 35 9.59 9.93 -5.00
N THR A 36 8.47 10.28 -5.63
CA THR A 36 7.13 9.82 -5.25
C THR A 36 6.45 9.20 -6.46
N LYS A 37 5.66 8.15 -6.22
CA LYS A 37 4.68 7.63 -7.16
C LYS A 37 3.29 7.76 -6.56
N PHE A 38 2.27 7.72 -7.40
CA PHE A 38 0.88 7.96 -7.04
C PHE A 38 0.03 6.74 -7.39
N ILE A 39 -0.74 6.25 -6.41
CA ILE A 39 -1.76 5.21 -6.61
C ILE A 39 -3.12 5.89 -6.50
N TYR A 40 -3.98 5.71 -7.50
CA TYR A 40 -5.31 6.31 -7.49
C TYR A 40 -6.30 5.40 -6.75
N GLY A 41 -6.74 5.84 -5.57
CA GLY A 41 -7.68 5.10 -4.73
C GLY A 41 -9.00 5.84 -4.54
N PRO A 42 -10.04 5.62 -5.38
CA PRO A 42 -11.40 6.06 -5.07
C PRO A 42 -11.99 5.25 -3.90
N SER A 43 -13.01 5.82 -3.25
CA SER A 43 -13.72 5.13 -2.17
C SER A 43 -14.54 3.95 -2.70
N ARG A 44 -14.52 2.82 -1.98
CA ARG A 44 -15.40 1.65 -2.22
C ARG A 44 -16.86 1.86 -1.83
N ASN A 45 -17.20 2.95 -1.13
CA ASN A 45 -18.57 3.29 -0.73
C ASN A 45 -19.32 3.98 -1.88
N LYS A 46 -19.33 3.35 -3.06
CA LYS A 46 -19.87 3.92 -4.30
C LYS A 46 -20.68 2.90 -5.11
N ALA A 47 -21.51 3.41 -6.00
CA ALA A 47 -22.20 2.60 -6.99
C ALA A 47 -21.21 2.08 -8.06
N VAL A 48 -21.55 0.95 -8.72
CA VAL A 48 -20.63 0.24 -9.65
C VAL A 48 -20.36 1.06 -10.90
N ASP A 49 -21.39 1.75 -11.40
CA ASP A 49 -21.31 2.73 -12.49
C ASP A 49 -20.32 3.86 -12.17
N VAL A 50 -20.36 4.40 -10.94
CA VAL A 50 -19.42 5.43 -10.50
C VAL A 50 -17.99 4.87 -10.41
N LEU A 51 -17.81 3.61 -10.04
CA LEU A 51 -16.48 3.00 -10.08
C LEU A 51 -15.95 2.84 -11.51
N TRP A 52 -16.84 2.53 -12.47
CA TRP A 52 -16.45 2.47 -13.89
C TRP A 52 -15.88 3.80 -14.38
N GLU A 53 -16.51 4.92 -14.01
CA GLU A 53 -15.99 6.26 -14.30
C GLU A 53 -14.59 6.47 -13.71
N HIS A 54 -14.35 6.00 -12.49
CA HIS A 54 -13.05 6.07 -11.84
C HIS A 54 -11.98 5.22 -12.55
N VAL A 55 -12.33 4.02 -13.02
CA VAL A 55 -11.41 3.16 -13.79
C VAL A 55 -11.03 3.81 -15.11
N LEU A 56 -12.01 4.35 -15.85
CA LEU A 56 -11.75 5.09 -17.10
C LEU A 56 -10.90 6.33 -16.85
N LEU A 57 -11.17 7.08 -15.78
CA LEU A 57 -10.38 8.23 -15.37
C LEU A 57 -8.94 7.83 -15.02
N ALA A 58 -8.74 6.76 -14.25
CA ALA A 58 -7.41 6.28 -13.89
C ALA A 58 -6.60 5.91 -15.14
N LYS A 59 -7.19 5.18 -16.10
CA LYS A 59 -6.57 4.88 -17.40
C LYS A 59 -6.20 6.15 -18.18
N LYS A 60 -7.09 7.15 -18.21
CA LYS A 60 -6.79 8.46 -18.83
C LYS A 60 -5.60 9.14 -18.14
N LEU A 61 -5.61 9.21 -16.81
CA LEU A 61 -4.56 9.87 -16.04
C LEU A 61 -3.22 9.15 -16.15
N ARG A 62 -3.20 7.81 -16.23
CA ARG A 62 -1.99 7.01 -16.49
C ARG A 62 -1.33 7.40 -17.81
N LYS A 63 -2.10 7.68 -18.86
CA LYS A 63 -1.56 8.13 -20.16
C LYS A 63 -0.94 9.53 -20.09
N ILE A 64 -1.49 10.40 -19.25
CA ILE A 64 -0.98 11.76 -19.06
C ILE A 64 0.26 11.77 -18.15
N PHE A 65 0.27 10.91 -17.12
CA PHE A 65 1.31 10.84 -16.10
C PHE A 65 1.89 9.43 -15.94
N PRO A 66 2.50 8.84 -17.00
CA PRO A 66 2.92 7.44 -17.03
C PRO A 66 4.06 7.11 -16.06
N ASP A 67 4.83 8.09 -15.63
CA ASP A 67 5.90 7.85 -14.65
C ASP A 67 5.47 8.19 -13.22
N PHE A 68 4.31 8.82 -13.02
CA PHE A 68 3.86 9.28 -11.71
C PHE A 68 2.66 8.48 -11.18
N LEU A 69 1.58 8.33 -11.96
CA LEU A 69 0.42 7.52 -11.56
C LEU A 69 0.67 6.07 -11.92
N ILE A 70 0.99 5.21 -10.95
CA ILE A 70 1.48 3.83 -11.18
C ILE A 70 0.42 2.75 -11.06
N GLY A 71 -0.75 3.06 -10.51
CA GLY A 71 -1.76 2.04 -10.30
C GLY A 71 -3.05 2.54 -9.67
N PHE A 72 -3.85 1.56 -9.27
CA PHE A 72 -5.19 1.73 -8.75
C PHE A 72 -5.40 0.96 -7.43
N ASP A 73 -6.27 1.47 -6.58
CA ASP A 73 -6.66 0.86 -5.30
C ASP A 73 -8.14 1.18 -5.00
N LEU A 74 -8.73 0.57 -3.98
CA LEU A 74 -10.04 0.86 -3.43
C LEU A 74 -9.94 1.11 -1.92
N VAL A 75 -10.24 2.33 -1.49
CA VAL A 75 -10.08 2.76 -0.08
C VAL A 75 -11.43 2.96 0.63
N GLY A 76 -11.40 3.05 1.96
CA GLY A 76 -12.57 3.27 2.81
C GLY A 76 -12.92 2.06 3.65
N HIS A 77 -13.87 2.21 4.57
CA HIS A 77 -14.21 1.18 5.55
C HIS A 77 -14.65 -0.13 4.88
N GLU A 78 -13.83 -1.17 4.99
CA GLU A 78 -13.90 -2.36 4.15
C GLU A 78 -15.21 -3.14 4.32
N LEU A 79 -15.72 -3.19 5.54
CA LEU A 79 -16.92 -3.94 5.93
C LEU A 79 -18.23 -3.25 5.51
N GLU A 80 -18.26 -1.92 5.52
CA GLU A 80 -19.47 -1.16 5.15
C GLU A 80 -19.54 -0.87 3.64
N GLY A 81 -18.39 -0.90 2.98
CA GLY A 81 -18.30 -0.76 1.54
C GLY A 81 -18.56 -2.05 0.79
N LYS A 82 -18.48 -1.96 -0.54
CA LYS A 82 -18.58 -3.12 -1.41
C LYS A 82 -17.28 -3.92 -1.43
N SER A 83 -17.43 -5.23 -1.53
CA SER A 83 -16.34 -6.18 -1.75
C SER A 83 -15.75 -6.06 -3.16
N LEU A 84 -14.58 -6.63 -3.38
CA LEU A 84 -13.92 -6.60 -4.69
C LEU A 84 -14.74 -7.36 -5.76
N VAL A 85 -15.34 -8.49 -5.40
CA VAL A 85 -16.20 -9.27 -6.31
C VAL A 85 -17.42 -8.49 -6.81
N GLU A 86 -17.97 -7.56 -6.02
CA GLU A 86 -19.07 -6.69 -6.47
C GLU A 86 -18.64 -5.66 -7.53
N PHE A 87 -17.33 -5.47 -7.68
CA PHE A 87 -16.71 -4.60 -8.66
C PHE A 87 -15.91 -5.38 -9.70
N LEU A 88 -16.20 -6.67 -9.88
CA LEU A 88 -15.38 -7.55 -10.72
C LEU A 88 -15.14 -7.00 -12.13
N ASP A 89 -16.20 -6.61 -12.84
CA ASP A 89 -16.07 -6.09 -14.21
C ASP A 89 -15.17 -4.84 -14.30
N PRO A 90 -15.39 -3.76 -13.50
CA PRO A 90 -14.52 -2.59 -13.55
C PRO A 90 -13.07 -2.90 -13.14
N LEU A 91 -12.87 -3.81 -12.19
CA LEU A 91 -11.55 -4.17 -11.72
C LEU A 91 -10.79 -5.04 -12.74
N LEU A 92 -11.45 -6.00 -13.38
CA LEU A 92 -10.86 -6.79 -14.47
C LEU A 92 -10.42 -5.90 -15.62
N ALA A 93 -11.19 -4.86 -15.93
CA ALA A 93 -10.81 -3.89 -16.95
C ALA A 93 -9.48 -3.18 -16.64
N LEU A 94 -9.00 -3.10 -15.40
CA LEU A 94 -7.67 -2.55 -15.09
C LEU A 94 -6.53 -3.47 -15.53
N SER A 95 -6.71 -4.78 -15.39
CA SER A 95 -5.73 -5.80 -15.78
C SER A 95 -5.84 -6.23 -17.24
N GLU A 96 -6.99 -6.01 -17.88
CA GLU A 96 -7.25 -6.40 -19.26
C GLU A 96 -6.94 -5.27 -20.27
N GLY A 97 -6.39 -5.64 -21.42
CA GLY A 97 -6.09 -4.77 -22.55
C GLY A 97 -4.59 -4.55 -22.81
N ASP A 98 -4.28 -3.62 -23.73
CA ASP A 98 -2.91 -3.38 -24.20
C ASP A 98 -2.01 -2.68 -23.18
N GLU A 99 -2.60 -2.00 -22.20
CA GLU A 99 -1.91 -1.22 -21.16
C GLU A 99 -2.44 -1.61 -19.77
N PRO A 100 -2.05 -2.77 -19.23
CA PRO A 100 -2.49 -3.21 -17.91
C PRO A 100 -1.97 -2.27 -16.83
N MET A 101 -2.82 -1.99 -15.84
CA MET A 101 -2.53 -1.15 -14.69
C MET A 101 -2.29 -2.02 -13.46
N ALA A 102 -1.21 -1.73 -12.73
CA ALA A 102 -0.96 -2.40 -11.45
C ALA A 102 -2.02 -2.03 -10.41
N VAL A 103 -2.40 -2.99 -9.57
CA VAL A 103 -3.44 -2.83 -8.54
C VAL A 103 -2.89 -3.13 -7.15
N PHE A 104 -3.36 -2.38 -6.15
CA PHE A 104 -2.81 -2.35 -4.79
C PHE A 104 -3.91 -2.41 -3.74
N TYR A 105 -4.85 -3.35 -3.89
CA TYR A 105 -6.09 -3.36 -3.12
C TYR A 105 -5.86 -3.44 -1.61
N HIS A 106 -6.53 -2.55 -0.86
CA HIS A 106 -6.87 -2.81 0.54
C HIS A 106 -7.77 -4.05 0.60
N ALA A 107 -7.32 -5.06 1.37
CA ALA A 107 -8.05 -6.30 1.52
C ALA A 107 -7.80 -6.96 2.88
N GLY A 108 -8.89 -7.44 3.49
CA GLY A 108 -8.85 -8.20 4.74
C GLY A 108 -8.44 -7.39 5.97
N GLU A 109 -8.65 -6.07 5.97
CA GLU A 109 -8.56 -5.20 7.15
C GLU A 109 -9.80 -5.41 8.05
N THR A 110 -9.90 -6.59 8.66
CA THR A 110 -11.07 -6.95 9.45
C THR A 110 -10.80 -7.98 10.54
N ASN A 111 -11.58 -7.88 11.62
CA ASN A 111 -11.62 -8.89 12.68
C ASN A 111 -12.50 -10.09 12.33
N TRP A 112 -13.41 -9.94 11.37
CA TRP A 112 -14.28 -11.01 10.93
C TRP A 112 -13.51 -12.14 10.25
N GLN A 113 -14.13 -13.31 10.17
CA GLN A 113 -13.61 -14.49 9.49
C GLN A 113 -14.76 -15.20 8.80
N GLY A 114 -14.59 -15.53 7.51
CA GLY A 114 -15.61 -16.16 6.68
C GLY A 114 -16.71 -15.19 6.22
N MET A 115 -16.38 -13.90 6.14
CA MET A 115 -17.24 -12.85 5.58
C MET A 115 -16.65 -12.36 4.25
N SER A 116 -17.47 -11.69 3.43
CA SER A 116 -17.01 -11.11 2.17
C SER A 116 -15.85 -10.13 2.33
N THR A 117 -15.71 -9.50 3.50
CA THR A 117 -14.61 -8.57 3.80
C THR A 117 -13.25 -9.27 3.86
N ASP A 118 -13.10 -10.39 4.57
CA ASP A 118 -11.83 -11.12 4.60
C ASP A 118 -11.60 -11.97 3.35
N GLU A 119 -12.67 -12.33 2.62
CA GLU A 119 -12.57 -12.96 1.30
C GLU A 119 -12.02 -12.02 0.22
N ASN A 120 -12.03 -10.70 0.42
CA ASN A 120 -11.32 -9.76 -0.47
C ASN A 120 -9.82 -10.12 -0.61
N LEU A 121 -9.22 -10.85 0.34
CA LEU A 121 -7.85 -11.34 0.24
C LEU A 121 -7.65 -12.25 -0.96
N ILE A 122 -8.57 -13.21 -1.18
CA ILE A 122 -8.44 -14.12 -2.32
C ILE A 122 -8.77 -13.40 -3.62
N ASP A 123 -9.77 -12.53 -3.61
CA ASP A 123 -10.15 -11.74 -4.79
C ASP A 123 -9.02 -10.80 -5.23
N ALA A 124 -8.35 -10.12 -4.29
CA ALA A 124 -7.20 -9.27 -4.59
C ALA A 124 -6.08 -10.06 -5.28
N LEU A 125 -5.80 -11.28 -4.81
CA LEU A 125 -4.81 -12.17 -5.43
C LEU A 125 -5.24 -12.63 -6.83
N LEU A 126 -6.51 -12.98 -7.02
CA LEU A 126 -7.07 -13.40 -8.31
C LEU A 126 -7.08 -12.24 -9.32
N LEU A 127 -7.25 -11.00 -8.84
CA LEU A 127 -7.15 -9.76 -9.60
C LEU A 127 -5.70 -9.27 -9.80
N ASN A 128 -4.70 -10.11 -9.50
CA ASN A 128 -3.27 -9.84 -9.70
C ASN A 128 -2.77 -8.61 -8.94
N ALA A 129 -3.20 -8.43 -7.69
CA ALA A 129 -2.64 -7.42 -6.80
C ALA A 129 -1.12 -7.50 -6.72
N SER A 130 -0.47 -6.36 -6.92
CA SER A 130 0.99 -6.25 -6.79
C SER A 130 1.43 -6.21 -5.32
N ARG A 131 0.57 -5.67 -4.45
CA ARG A 131 0.67 -5.71 -2.98
C ARG A 131 -0.74 -5.70 -2.40
N ILE A 132 -0.89 -6.20 -1.17
CA ILE A 132 -2.15 -6.17 -0.43
C ILE A 132 -2.05 -5.16 0.71
N GLY A 133 -2.94 -4.16 0.73
CA GLY A 133 -3.07 -3.21 1.83
C GLY A 133 -3.60 -3.91 3.08
N HIS A 134 -2.92 -3.72 4.22
CA HIS A 134 -3.13 -4.38 5.51
C HIS A 134 -2.93 -5.89 5.50
N GLY A 135 -3.78 -6.65 4.81
CA GLY A 135 -3.79 -8.10 4.86
C GLY A 135 -4.01 -8.65 6.27
N TYR A 136 -4.74 -7.93 7.12
CA TYR A 136 -4.83 -8.20 8.57
C TYR A 136 -5.38 -9.62 8.85
N ALA A 137 -6.39 -10.05 8.11
CA ALA A 137 -6.99 -11.37 8.24
C ALA A 137 -6.18 -12.51 7.59
N LEU A 138 -5.07 -12.24 6.89
CA LEU A 138 -4.36 -13.23 6.06
C LEU A 138 -3.87 -14.46 6.85
N ALA A 139 -3.50 -14.29 8.12
CA ALA A 139 -3.08 -15.41 8.98
C ALA A 139 -4.18 -16.47 9.18
N LYS A 140 -5.46 -16.11 8.96
CA LYS A 140 -6.63 -17.00 9.07
C LYS A 140 -6.90 -17.78 7.77
N HIS A 141 -6.21 -17.43 6.67
CA HIS A 141 -6.50 -17.92 5.32
C HIS A 141 -5.27 -18.63 4.72
N PRO A 142 -5.06 -19.93 5.02
CA PRO A 142 -3.85 -20.65 4.61
C PRO A 142 -3.65 -20.71 3.09
N GLU A 143 -4.72 -20.86 2.30
CA GLU A 143 -4.61 -20.89 0.84
C GLU A 143 -4.32 -19.52 0.23
N ALA A 144 -4.94 -18.45 0.73
CA ALA A 144 -4.61 -17.09 0.30
C ALA A 144 -3.16 -16.74 0.67
N LYS A 145 -2.72 -17.11 1.88
CA LYS A 145 -1.33 -16.97 2.32
C LYS A 145 -0.36 -17.74 1.42
N ARG A 146 -0.67 -19.00 1.10
CA ARG A 146 0.14 -19.83 0.19
C ARG A 146 0.25 -19.18 -1.19
N LEU A 147 -0.87 -18.74 -1.76
CA LEU A 147 -0.90 -18.12 -3.08
C LEU A 147 -0.14 -16.79 -3.12
N ALA A 148 -0.27 -15.95 -2.09
CA ALA A 148 0.48 -14.71 -1.97
C ALA A 148 1.99 -14.98 -1.90
N LEU A 149 2.40 -16.00 -1.14
CA LEU A 149 3.81 -16.40 -1.03
C LEU A 149 4.37 -16.94 -2.36
N GLU A 150 3.62 -17.80 -3.05
CA GLU A 150 4.02 -18.35 -4.35
C GLU A 150 4.19 -17.27 -5.42
N ARG A 151 3.39 -16.20 -5.34
CA ARG A 151 3.44 -15.06 -6.26
C ARG A 151 4.34 -13.92 -5.79
N ASP A 152 5.02 -14.07 -4.65
CA ASP A 152 5.86 -13.05 -4.03
C ASP A 152 5.12 -11.70 -3.82
N ILE A 153 3.84 -11.77 -3.39
CA ILE A 153 2.99 -10.61 -3.12
C ILE A 153 3.03 -10.30 -1.61
N PRO A 154 3.56 -9.13 -1.19
CA PRO A 154 3.64 -8.77 0.21
C PRO A 154 2.32 -8.20 0.73
N ILE A 155 2.19 -8.17 2.05
CA ILE A 155 1.21 -7.32 2.74
C ILE A 155 1.85 -6.04 3.27
N GLU A 156 1.10 -4.96 3.27
CA GLU A 156 1.48 -3.65 3.82
C GLU A 156 0.94 -3.52 5.25
N VAL A 157 1.78 -3.75 6.26
CA VAL A 157 1.37 -3.77 7.68
C VAL A 157 1.43 -2.36 8.27
N CYS A 158 0.31 -1.91 8.84
CA CYS A 158 0.12 -0.57 9.41
C CYS A 158 -0.33 -0.69 10.87
N PRO A 159 0.57 -1.06 11.82
CA PRO A 159 0.19 -1.49 13.16
C PRO A 159 -0.55 -0.42 13.96
N ILE A 160 -0.13 0.85 13.88
CA ILE A 160 -0.78 1.93 14.62
C ILE A 160 -2.20 2.16 14.10
N SER A 161 -2.38 2.16 12.77
CA SER A 161 -3.70 2.26 12.13
C SER A 161 -4.64 1.18 12.65
N ASN A 162 -4.20 -0.08 12.65
CA ASN A 162 -5.01 -1.20 13.12
C ASN A 162 -5.39 -1.11 14.61
N GLN A 163 -4.53 -0.51 15.45
CA GLN A 163 -4.87 -0.28 16.85
C GLN A 163 -5.86 0.88 17.02
N VAL A 164 -5.64 2.02 16.35
CA VAL A 164 -6.52 3.19 16.48
C VAL A 164 -7.90 2.91 15.89
N LEU A 165 -7.98 2.16 14.80
CA LEU A 165 -9.23 1.70 14.19
C LEU A 165 -9.88 0.54 14.96
N ASN A 166 -9.34 0.17 16.12
CA ASN A 166 -9.92 -0.80 17.04
C ASN A 166 -10.05 -2.22 16.44
N LEU A 167 -9.16 -2.59 15.49
CA LEU A 167 -8.99 -3.99 15.11
C LEU A 167 -8.32 -4.78 16.24
N ILE A 168 -7.42 -4.15 17.00
CA ILE A 168 -6.74 -4.79 18.12
C ILE A 168 -6.44 -3.81 19.25
N SER A 169 -6.69 -4.22 20.49
CA SER A 169 -6.35 -3.39 21.65
C SER A 169 -4.88 -3.53 22.07
N ASP A 170 -4.35 -4.76 22.02
CA ASP A 170 -2.96 -5.07 22.38
C ASP A 170 -2.21 -5.61 21.16
N LEU A 171 -1.28 -4.81 20.63
CA LEU A 171 -0.51 -5.14 19.43
C LEU A 171 0.31 -6.44 19.56
N ARG A 172 0.57 -6.95 20.78
CA ARG A 172 1.24 -8.26 20.96
C ARG A 172 0.43 -9.42 20.39
N ASN A 173 -0.87 -9.22 20.18
CA ASN A 173 -1.78 -10.19 19.58
C ASN A 173 -2.01 -9.94 18.07
N HIS A 174 -1.27 -9.02 17.45
CA HIS A 174 -1.47 -8.66 16.05
C HIS A 174 -1.11 -9.84 15.12
N PRO A 175 -1.97 -10.21 14.15
CA PRO A 175 -1.81 -11.42 13.33
C PRO A 175 -0.55 -11.43 12.46
N ALA A 176 -0.04 -10.25 12.08
CA ALA A 176 1.23 -10.14 11.36
C ALA A 176 2.43 -10.73 12.12
N ALA A 177 2.39 -10.87 13.45
CA ALA A 177 3.46 -11.54 14.20
C ALA A 177 3.64 -13.02 13.78
N ILE A 178 2.53 -13.71 13.47
CA ILE A 178 2.54 -15.08 12.94
C ILE A 178 3.24 -15.08 11.59
N LEU A 179 2.83 -14.19 10.68
CA LEU A 179 3.38 -14.08 9.33
C LEU A 179 4.89 -13.76 9.35
N ILE A 180 5.32 -12.85 10.22
CA ILE A 180 6.74 -12.53 10.43
C ILE A 180 7.51 -13.76 10.91
N SER A 181 6.96 -14.53 11.86
CA SER A 181 7.62 -15.74 12.38
C SER A 181 7.78 -16.84 11.32
N GLU A 182 6.91 -16.85 10.31
CA GLU A 182 6.95 -17.75 9.15
C GLU A 182 7.84 -17.23 8.02
N GLY A 183 8.40 -16.03 8.15
CA GLY A 183 9.21 -15.39 7.10
C GLY A 183 8.38 -14.89 5.91
N PHE A 184 7.08 -14.64 6.10
CA PHE A 184 6.20 -14.10 5.06
C PHE A 184 6.66 -12.70 4.62
N PRO A 185 6.55 -12.35 3.32
CA PRO A 185 6.95 -11.04 2.82
C PRO A 185 6.04 -9.93 3.34
N ILE A 186 6.61 -9.01 4.11
CA ILE A 186 5.89 -7.83 4.62
C ILE A 186 6.66 -6.53 4.34
N VAL A 187 5.92 -5.44 4.21
CA VAL A 187 6.44 -4.07 4.29
C VAL A 187 5.67 -3.33 5.40
N VAL A 188 6.33 -2.39 6.08
CA VAL A 188 5.70 -1.59 7.14
C VAL A 188 5.44 -0.18 6.61
N SER A 189 4.25 0.37 6.89
CA SER A 189 3.85 1.72 6.50
C SER A 189 3.08 2.40 7.64
N GLY A 190 2.93 3.74 7.55
CA GLY A 190 2.24 4.55 8.55
C GLY A 190 0.82 5.00 8.15
N ASP A 191 0.32 4.55 6.99
CA ASP A 191 -1.05 4.78 6.53
C ASP A 191 -1.51 6.28 6.61
N GLY A 192 -2.73 6.55 7.10
CA GLY A 192 -3.36 7.87 7.20
C GLY A 192 -2.93 8.75 8.38
N ARG A 193 -1.62 9.00 8.53
CA ARG A 193 -0.95 9.80 9.59
C ARG A 193 -1.75 10.89 10.28
N GLY A 194 -2.45 11.72 9.49
CA GLY A 194 -3.10 12.94 9.99
C GLY A 194 -4.10 12.66 11.11
N SER A 195 -4.57 11.41 11.21
CA SER A 195 -5.54 10.97 12.20
C SER A 195 -4.92 10.28 13.43
N TRP A 196 -3.62 9.97 13.43
CA TRP A 196 -3.02 9.03 14.40
C TRP A 196 -2.05 9.67 15.42
N GLU A 197 -1.69 10.95 15.26
CA GLU A 197 -0.66 11.62 16.08
C GLU A 197 0.70 10.88 16.10
N ALA A 198 1.05 10.22 14.99
CA ALA A 198 2.27 9.43 14.85
C ALA A 198 3.28 10.03 13.85
N ASP A 199 4.56 9.93 14.20
CA ASP A 199 5.67 10.23 13.29
C ASP A 199 5.57 9.39 12.03
N PRO A 200 6.06 9.90 10.88
CA PRO A 200 6.83 9.15 9.92
C PRO A 200 6.63 7.62 9.80
N LEU A 201 7.74 6.99 9.58
CA LEU A 201 7.79 5.53 9.57
C LEU A 201 8.23 5.00 10.94
N SER A 202 8.79 5.86 11.78
CA SER A 202 9.50 5.50 13.01
C SER A 202 8.61 4.87 14.07
N HIS A 203 7.40 5.39 14.31
CA HIS A 203 6.51 4.82 15.32
C HIS A 203 5.96 3.45 14.88
N ASP A 204 5.56 3.28 13.62
CA ASP A 204 5.15 1.96 13.12
C ASP A 204 6.33 0.97 13.07
N PHE A 205 7.55 1.42 12.77
CA PHE A 205 8.76 0.58 12.89
C PHE A 205 9.04 0.19 14.34
N TYR A 206 8.81 1.08 15.30
CA TYR A 206 8.92 0.76 16.72
C TYR A 206 7.94 -0.35 17.11
N GLN A 207 6.67 -0.24 16.70
CA GLN A 207 5.69 -1.30 16.95
C GLN A 207 6.07 -2.60 16.23
N ALA A 208 6.47 -2.54 14.97
CA ALA A 208 6.91 -3.71 14.23
C ALA A 208 8.11 -4.41 14.89
N PHE A 209 9.10 -3.66 15.35
CA PHE A 209 10.31 -4.21 15.98
C PHE A 209 10.06 -4.73 17.39
N MET A 210 9.46 -3.91 18.26
CA MET A 210 9.32 -4.22 19.68
C MET A 210 8.20 -5.22 19.95
N VAL A 211 7.18 -5.25 19.09
CA VAL A 211 5.96 -6.01 19.32
C VAL A 211 5.82 -7.15 18.32
N LEU A 212 5.77 -6.84 17.02
CA LEU A 212 5.45 -7.85 16.00
C LEU A 212 6.60 -8.84 15.76
N GLY A 213 7.85 -8.36 15.74
CA GLY A 213 9.04 -9.20 15.59
C GLY A 213 9.38 -10.03 16.83
N GLY A 214 8.78 -9.70 17.98
CA GLY A 214 8.97 -10.40 19.24
C GLY A 214 10.40 -10.33 19.79
N GLY A 215 10.67 -11.08 20.86
CA GLY A 215 11.94 -11.01 21.60
C GLY A 215 13.20 -11.48 20.85
N LYS A 216 13.05 -12.00 19.62
CA LYS A 216 14.17 -12.40 18.75
C LYS A 216 14.44 -11.41 17.63
N ALA A 217 13.62 -10.36 17.49
CA ALA A 217 13.88 -9.31 16.52
C ALA A 217 15.21 -8.61 16.83
N ASP A 218 16.00 -8.40 15.79
CA ASP A 218 17.30 -7.75 15.88
C ASP A 218 17.49 -6.81 14.70
N LEU A 219 18.72 -6.29 14.54
CA LEU A 219 19.07 -5.40 13.45
C LEU A 219 18.82 -6.02 12.06
N ARG A 220 18.88 -7.35 11.91
CA ARG A 220 18.60 -8.04 10.64
C ARG A 220 17.13 -7.90 10.29
N PHE A 221 16.23 -7.97 11.27
CA PHE A 221 14.80 -7.74 11.06
C PHE A 221 14.53 -6.33 10.54
N LEU A 222 15.08 -5.30 11.20
CA LEU A 222 14.96 -3.91 10.75
C LEU A 222 15.51 -3.72 9.32
N LYS A 223 16.68 -4.30 9.05
CA LYS A 223 17.30 -4.25 7.73
C LYS A 223 16.43 -4.94 6.68
N GLN A 224 15.85 -6.09 6.99
CA GLN A 224 14.97 -6.82 6.08
C GLN A 224 13.71 -6.04 5.73
N LEU A 225 13.08 -5.37 6.70
CA LEU A 225 11.91 -4.52 6.43
C LEU A 225 12.25 -3.35 5.49
N ALA A 226 13.42 -2.72 5.68
CA ALA A 226 13.89 -1.67 4.79
C ALA A 226 14.21 -2.20 3.37
N LEU A 227 14.82 -3.38 3.26
CA LEU A 227 15.09 -4.01 1.96
C LEU A 227 13.81 -4.42 1.25
N ASN A 228 12.82 -4.95 1.98
CA ASN A 228 11.52 -5.33 1.44
C ASN A 228 10.80 -4.14 0.82
N SER A 229 10.83 -2.96 1.45
CA SER A 229 10.16 -1.78 0.90
C SER A 229 10.75 -1.32 -0.43
N ILE A 230 12.06 -1.54 -0.66
CA ILE A 230 12.70 -1.32 -1.96
C ILE A 230 12.31 -2.42 -2.95
N LYS A 231 12.42 -3.70 -2.53
CA LYS A 231 12.11 -4.88 -3.36
C LYS A 231 10.70 -4.82 -3.95
N TYR A 232 9.71 -4.50 -3.10
CA TYR A 232 8.29 -4.49 -3.44
C TYR A 232 7.76 -3.11 -3.89
N SER A 233 8.65 -2.13 -4.05
CA SER A 233 8.31 -0.91 -4.78
C SER A 233 8.03 -1.21 -6.25
N THR A 234 7.32 -0.31 -6.93
CA THR A 234 7.01 -0.44 -8.36
C THR A 234 8.12 0.10 -9.26
N LEU A 235 9.30 0.35 -8.71
CA LEU A 235 10.46 0.76 -9.50
C LEU A 235 10.87 -0.40 -10.42
N ASP A 236 11.42 -0.06 -11.58
CA ASP A 236 12.11 -1.03 -12.41
C ASP A 236 13.44 -1.46 -11.75
N GLU A 237 14.10 -2.48 -12.29
CA GLU A 237 15.34 -3.00 -11.72
C GLU A 237 16.45 -1.95 -11.68
N TYR A 238 16.47 -1.03 -12.65
CA TYR A 238 17.39 0.11 -12.64
C TYR A 238 17.10 1.05 -11.48
N GLY A 239 15.84 1.49 -11.32
CA GLY A 239 15.40 2.35 -10.23
C GLY A 239 15.63 1.72 -8.85
N LYS A 240 15.31 0.44 -8.68
CA LYS A 240 15.61 -0.30 -7.44
C LYS A 240 17.10 -0.32 -7.15
N SER A 241 17.94 -0.54 -8.17
CA SER A 241 19.40 -0.53 -8.01
C SER A 241 19.95 0.85 -7.59
N GLN A 242 19.40 1.94 -8.14
CA GLN A 242 19.78 3.30 -7.73
C GLN A 242 19.35 3.58 -6.28
N LEU A 243 18.11 3.24 -5.93
CA LEU A 243 17.57 3.43 -4.58
C LEU A 243 18.33 2.60 -3.56
N MET A 244 18.68 1.36 -3.90
CA MET A 244 19.48 0.48 -3.04
C MET A 244 20.83 1.09 -2.72
N ARG A 245 21.56 1.63 -3.70
CA ARG A 245 22.86 2.29 -3.44
C ARG A 245 22.74 3.51 -2.52
N LEU A 246 21.70 4.32 -2.73
CA LEU A 246 21.43 5.45 -1.85
C LEU A 246 21.13 4.99 -0.41
N TRP A 247 20.30 3.96 -0.27
CA TRP A 247 19.96 3.39 1.02
C TRP A 247 21.18 2.75 1.70
N GLU A 248 22.00 1.99 0.97
CA GLU A 248 23.20 1.34 1.49
C GLU A 248 24.18 2.35 2.07
N LYS A 249 24.41 3.48 1.39
CA LYS A 249 25.26 4.56 1.91
C LYS A 249 24.75 5.05 3.27
N ARG A 250 23.45 5.36 3.37
CA ARG A 250 22.83 5.83 4.62
C ARG A 250 22.81 4.76 5.70
N TRP A 251 22.62 3.51 5.32
CA TRP A 251 22.67 2.38 6.23
C TRP A 251 24.07 2.22 6.82
N GLN A 252 25.14 2.37 6.02
CA GLN A 252 26.50 2.35 6.55
C GLN A 252 26.74 3.52 7.51
N ASP A 253 26.31 4.73 7.17
CA ASP A 253 26.42 5.90 8.05
C ASP A 253 25.64 5.71 9.37
N PHE A 254 24.54 4.93 9.37
CA PHE A 254 23.77 4.60 10.57
C PHE A 254 24.43 3.54 11.47
N ILE A 255 25.20 2.61 10.88
CA ILE A 255 25.86 1.52 11.61
C ILE A 255 27.19 1.97 12.23
N LEU A 256 27.88 2.93 11.60
CA LEU A 256 29.14 3.51 12.05
C LEU A 256 28.93 4.50 13.20
#